data_AF-A0A803NHR6-F1
#
_entry.id   AF-A0A803NHR6-F1
#
_cell.length_a   1.000
_cell.length_b   1.000
_cell.length_c   1.000
_cell.angle_alpha   90.00
_cell.angle_beta   90.00
_cell.angle_gamma   90.00
#
_symmetry.space_group_name_H-M   'P 1'
#
loop_
_entity.id
_entity.type
_entity.pdbx_description
1 polymer ?
#
loop_
_entity_poly.entity_id
_entity_poly.type
_entity_poly.pdbx_seq_one_letter_code
_entity_poly.pdbx_strand_id
1 'polypeptide(L)'
;MEEKWHIVGELVTKVVLEVLNEGGDPSCFNNTVITLIPKVKNSTSVSQLRPISLCNVLYKLVSKAIVLRLKPYLSLVISESQSAFLQSRLITDNVLVAFELLHSLKHLKQEKEGYATIKLDTSKVFDRVEWYFLQCIMTAMGFDSTVVNLIIRCISTVTYSFSINGNIQGQVMPTRGIRQGDPLSPYLFIICAEGLSRLFQHEEQLGVMALHCSVALPQPNPWRPLSSLSPNPSYATPTPTLLPSLTTSFFQVVPQADRVLVRLEELPEKSAGGVLLPKSAVKFERYLMGEVLSVGSDVGEVKAGLKVLFSDINAFEVDLGSNSKHCFCKESDLLAVVE
;
A
#
# COMPACT_ATOMS: atom_id res chain seq x y z
N MET A 1 -4.05 -10.21 28.37
CA MET A 1 -2.57 -10.21 28.45
C MET A 1 -2.08 -8.95 29.17
N GLU A 2 -2.68 -7.78 28.91
CA GLU A 2 -2.33 -6.51 29.58
C GLU A 2 -2.36 -6.58 31.11
N GLU A 3 -3.41 -7.15 31.71
CA GLU A 3 -3.55 -7.24 33.19
C GLU A 3 -2.46 -8.06 33.89
N LYS A 4 -1.83 -9.02 33.20
CA LYS A 4 -0.80 -9.91 33.76
C LYS A 4 0.60 -9.63 33.21
N TRP A 5 0.78 -8.50 32.50
CA TRP A 5 2.06 -8.17 31.87
C TRP A 5 3.20 -8.02 32.89
N HIS A 6 2.91 -7.50 34.08
CA HIS A 6 3.88 -7.41 35.17
C HIS A 6 4.45 -8.76 35.62
N ILE A 7 3.78 -9.88 35.29
CA ILE A 7 4.22 -11.24 35.62
C ILE A 7 5.01 -11.86 34.47
N VAL A 8 4.51 -11.73 33.23
CA VAL A 8 5.06 -12.45 32.07
C VAL A 8 5.96 -11.60 31.18
N GLY A 9 5.95 -10.28 31.34
CA GLY A 9 6.58 -9.34 30.42
C GLY A 9 8.10 -9.49 30.34
N GLU A 10 8.75 -9.73 31.47
CA GLU A 10 10.21 -9.95 31.52
C GLU A 10 10.60 -11.21 30.74
N LEU A 11 9.91 -12.33 30.97
CA LEU A 11 10.15 -13.59 30.26
C LEU A 11 9.90 -13.45 28.76
N VAL A 12 8.77 -12.84 28.37
CA VAL A 12 8.44 -12.58 26.96
C VAL A 12 9.53 -11.75 26.31
N THR A 13 9.99 -10.69 26.98
CA THR A 13 11.01 -9.78 26.46
C THR A 13 12.34 -10.50 26.29
N LYS A 14 12.75 -11.29 27.29
CA LYS A 14 13.97 -12.10 27.23
C LYS A 14 13.97 -13.04 26.04
N VAL A 15 12.90 -13.83 25.88
CA VAL A 15 12.78 -14.80 24.76
C VAL A 15 12.83 -14.08 23.41
N VAL A 16 12.14 -12.95 23.26
CA VAL A 16 12.15 -12.18 22.01
C VAL A 16 13.55 -11.61 21.72
N LEU A 17 14.24 -11.05 22.72
CA LEU A 17 15.58 -10.50 22.54
C LEU A 17 16.63 -11.57 22.24
N GLU A 18 16.53 -12.75 22.86
CA GLU A 18 17.42 -13.88 22.61
C GLU A 18 17.35 -14.31 21.14
N VAL A 19 16.15 -14.40 20.56
CA VAL A 19 15.98 -14.71 19.12
C VAL A 19 16.52 -13.60 18.23
N LEU A 20 16.27 -12.32 18.58
CA LEU A 20 16.66 -11.17 17.77
C LEU A 20 18.15 -10.87 17.79
N ASN A 21 18.84 -11.10 18.91
CA ASN A 21 20.20 -10.60 19.14
C ASN A 21 21.22 -11.72 19.42
N GLU A 22 20.80 -12.84 20.01
CA GLU A 22 21.72 -13.87 20.53
C GLU A 22 21.69 -15.16 19.71
N GLY A 23 20.93 -15.19 18.61
CA GLY A 23 20.84 -16.37 17.78
C GLY A 23 19.88 -17.44 18.32
N GLY A 24 18.97 -17.10 19.24
CA GLY A 24 17.99 -18.02 19.80
C GLY A 24 17.13 -18.71 18.72
N ASP A 25 16.80 -19.98 18.97
CA ASP A 25 15.99 -20.79 18.06
C ASP A 25 14.48 -20.62 18.36
N PRO A 26 13.68 -20.07 17.43
CA PRO A 26 12.25 -19.91 17.64
C PRO A 26 11.45 -21.21 17.50
N SER A 27 12.05 -22.32 17.06
CA SER A 27 11.36 -23.59 16.75
C SER A 27 10.41 -24.07 17.86
N CYS A 28 10.77 -23.87 19.13
CA CYS A 28 10.00 -24.31 20.29
C CYS A 28 8.64 -23.59 20.44
N PHE A 29 8.47 -22.41 19.83
CA PHE A 29 7.21 -21.66 19.84
C PHE A 29 6.73 -21.24 18.45
N ASN A 30 7.43 -21.60 17.37
CA ASN A 30 7.09 -21.29 15.97
C ASN A 30 6.04 -22.26 15.39
N ASN A 31 5.03 -22.60 16.20
CA ASN A 31 3.89 -23.40 15.79
C ASN A 31 2.78 -22.47 15.32
N THR A 32 2.26 -22.70 14.12
CA THR A 32 1.25 -21.88 13.48
C THR A 32 0.01 -22.71 13.17
N VAL A 33 -1.15 -22.21 13.59
CA VAL A 33 -2.43 -22.85 13.25
C VAL A 33 -2.99 -22.19 12.00
N ILE A 34 -3.17 -22.95 10.93
CA ILE A 34 -3.83 -22.51 9.70
C ILE A 34 -5.34 -22.64 9.90
N THR A 35 -6.04 -21.52 9.80
CA THR A 35 -7.51 -21.47 9.77
C THR A 35 -8.00 -21.07 8.38
N LEU A 36 -9.13 -21.62 7.96
CA LEU A 36 -9.71 -21.34 6.64
C LEU A 36 -10.82 -20.30 6.77
N ILE A 37 -10.66 -19.15 6.10
CA ILE A 37 -11.69 -18.10 6.04
C ILE A 37 -12.37 -18.15 4.66
N PRO A 38 -13.71 -18.26 4.59
CA PRO A 38 -14.45 -18.21 3.33
C PRO A 38 -14.21 -16.90 2.56
N LYS A 39 -13.93 -17.00 1.26
CA LYS A 39 -13.85 -15.85 0.33
C LYS A 39 -15.24 -15.36 -0.08
N VAL A 40 -16.22 -16.27 -0.12
CA VAL A 40 -17.58 -16.05 -0.60
C VAL A 40 -18.58 -16.70 0.35
N LYS A 41 -19.83 -16.25 0.34
CA LYS A 41 -20.92 -16.90 1.10
C LYS A 41 -21.14 -18.33 0.56
N ASN A 42 -21.36 -19.29 1.45
CA ASN A 42 -21.59 -20.70 1.13
C ASN A 42 -20.47 -21.33 0.27
N SER A 43 -19.22 -21.28 0.73
CA SER A 43 -18.09 -21.87 0.02
C SER A 43 -18.22 -23.40 -0.11
N THR A 44 -18.26 -23.91 -1.33
CA THR A 44 -18.35 -25.36 -1.63
C THR A 44 -17.02 -25.98 -2.03
N SER A 45 -16.01 -25.15 -2.35
CA SER A 45 -14.69 -25.60 -2.79
C SER A 45 -13.56 -24.99 -1.96
N VAL A 46 -12.48 -25.77 -1.74
CA VAL A 46 -11.28 -25.34 -0.99
C VAL A 46 -10.60 -24.13 -1.63
N SER A 47 -10.70 -23.95 -2.96
CA SER A 47 -10.15 -22.78 -3.66
C SER A 47 -10.82 -21.46 -3.25
N GLN A 48 -12.05 -21.53 -2.74
CA GLN A 48 -12.82 -20.41 -2.22
C GLN A 48 -12.51 -20.12 -0.75
N LEU A 49 -11.52 -20.78 -0.15
CA LEU A 49 -11.07 -20.52 1.21
C LEU A 49 -9.72 -19.77 1.17
N ARG A 50 -9.51 -18.88 2.13
CA ARG A 50 -8.21 -18.25 2.39
C ARG A 50 -7.59 -18.91 3.61
N PRO A 51 -6.41 -19.53 3.48
CA PRO A 51 -5.65 -19.98 4.65
C PRO A 51 -5.08 -18.74 5.35
N ILE A 52 -5.38 -18.58 6.64
CA ILE A 52 -4.79 -17.56 7.51
C ILE A 52 -3.95 -18.26 8.56
N SER A 53 -2.71 -17.80 8.71
CA SER A 53 -1.72 -18.28 9.65
C SER A 53 -1.87 -17.60 11.01
N LEU A 54 -2.43 -18.32 11.98
CA LEU A 54 -2.49 -17.88 13.37
C LEU A 54 -1.16 -18.22 14.05
N CYS A 55 -0.23 -17.28 13.95
CA CYS A 55 1.10 -17.40 14.53
C CYS A 55 1.07 -17.18 16.05
N ASN A 56 2.00 -17.82 16.78
CA ASN A 56 2.23 -17.57 18.20
C ASN A 56 2.54 -16.09 18.46
N VAL A 57 2.06 -15.55 19.59
CA VAL A 57 2.28 -14.14 19.97
C VAL A 57 3.77 -13.81 20.11
N LEU A 58 4.58 -14.69 20.72
CA LEU A 58 6.02 -14.51 20.83
C LEU A 58 6.66 -14.37 19.45
N TYR A 59 6.28 -15.25 18.52
CA TYR A 59 6.74 -15.18 17.15
C TYR A 59 6.31 -13.88 16.45
N LYS A 60 5.06 -13.45 16.63
CA LYS A 60 4.56 -12.17 16.07
C LYS A 60 5.34 -10.97 16.59
N LEU A 61 5.77 -10.98 17.86
CA LEU A 61 6.62 -9.92 18.41
C LEU A 61 7.98 -9.88 17.73
N VAL A 62 8.63 -11.04 17.55
CA VAL A 62 9.88 -11.16 16.79
C VAL A 62 9.71 -10.65 15.36
N SER A 63 8.71 -11.16 14.62
CA SER A 63 8.48 -10.77 13.23
C SER A 63 8.15 -9.28 13.09
N LYS A 64 7.35 -8.73 14.02
CA LYS A 64 7.04 -7.30 14.07
C LYS A 64 8.27 -6.45 14.35
N ALA A 65 9.14 -6.86 15.27
CA ALA A 65 10.39 -6.16 15.57
C ALA A 65 11.33 -6.13 14.36
N ILE A 66 11.45 -7.25 13.64
CA ILE A 66 12.20 -7.32 12.38
C ILE A 66 11.62 -6.33 11.36
N VAL A 67 10.30 -6.31 11.17
CA VAL A 67 9.63 -5.36 10.26
C VAL A 67 9.92 -3.91 10.63
N LEU A 68 9.86 -3.56 11.92
CA LEU A 68 10.13 -2.19 12.36
C LEU A 68 11.57 -1.76 12.05
N ARG A 69 12.54 -2.67 12.14
CA ARG A 69 13.94 -2.43 11.75
C ARG A 69 14.12 -2.38 10.23
N LEU A 70 13.38 -3.21 9.48
CA LEU A 70 13.49 -3.33 8.03
C LEU A 70 12.87 -2.14 7.28
N LYS A 71 11.71 -1.66 7.75
CA LYS A 71 10.88 -0.64 7.08
C LYS A 71 11.62 0.60 6.57
N PRO A 72 12.48 1.27 7.36
CA PRO A 72 13.15 2.49 6.94
C PRO A 72 14.05 2.31 5.72
N TYR A 73 14.55 1.09 5.48
CA TYR A 73 15.50 0.79 4.41
C TYR A 73 14.84 0.24 3.15
N LEU A 74 13.55 -0.17 3.22
CA LEU A 74 12.88 -0.79 2.09
C LEU A 74 12.73 0.15 0.89
N SER A 75 12.55 1.45 1.12
CA SER A 75 12.49 2.43 0.02
C SER A 75 13.81 2.56 -0.76
N LEU A 76 14.94 2.18 -0.16
CA LEU A 76 16.26 2.22 -0.81
C LEU A 76 16.49 1.02 -1.73
N VAL A 77 15.85 -0.12 -1.43
CA VAL A 77 16.09 -1.38 -2.15
C VAL A 77 14.94 -1.79 -3.05
N ILE A 78 13.74 -1.23 -2.88
CA ILE A 78 12.56 -1.54 -3.69
C ILE A 78 12.30 -0.42 -4.71
N SER A 79 12.27 -0.78 -5.99
CA SER A 79 12.00 0.09 -7.12
C SER A 79 10.72 0.92 -6.91
N GLU A 80 10.71 2.17 -7.38
CA GLU A 80 9.56 3.08 -7.31
C GLU A 80 8.30 2.52 -7.98
N SER A 81 8.48 1.64 -8.98
CA SER A 81 7.39 0.94 -9.68
C SER A 81 6.55 0.02 -8.78
N GLN A 82 6.99 -0.27 -7.55
CA GLN A 82 6.27 -1.10 -6.60
C GLN A 82 5.55 -0.26 -5.54
N SER A 83 4.25 -0.05 -5.70
CA SER A 83 3.49 0.85 -4.80
C SER A 83 2.83 0.14 -3.61
N ALA A 84 2.87 -1.19 -3.53
CA ALA A 84 2.21 -1.94 -2.47
C ALA A 84 3.07 -2.11 -1.20
N PHE A 85 2.45 -2.04 -0.02
CA PHE A 85 3.02 -2.33 1.32
C PHE A 85 4.16 -1.41 1.81
N LEU A 86 4.56 -0.42 1.02
CA LEU A 86 5.53 0.60 1.41
C LEU A 86 4.83 1.86 1.93
N GLN A 87 5.45 2.51 2.90
CA GLN A 87 4.97 3.80 3.39
C GLN A 87 5.15 4.84 2.29
N SER A 88 4.26 5.84 2.25
CA SER A 88 4.25 6.95 1.28
C SER A 88 4.11 6.58 -0.20
N ARG A 89 3.63 5.37 -0.54
CA ARG A 89 3.22 5.02 -1.91
C ARG A 89 1.72 4.75 -1.94
N LEU A 90 0.99 5.37 -2.86
CA LEU A 90 -0.45 5.23 -2.95
C LEU A 90 -0.81 4.23 -4.05
N ILE A 91 -1.83 3.41 -3.79
CA ILE A 91 -2.34 2.48 -4.80
C ILE A 91 -2.93 3.22 -6.02
N THR A 92 -3.36 4.47 -5.82
CA THR A 92 -3.87 5.35 -6.87
C THR A 92 -2.82 5.64 -7.94
N ASP A 93 -1.54 5.66 -7.57
CA ASP A 93 -0.43 5.92 -8.51
C ASP A 93 -0.35 4.78 -9.55
N ASN A 94 -0.50 3.53 -9.11
CA ASN A 94 -0.54 2.37 -10.00
C ASN A 94 -1.75 2.38 -10.94
N VAL A 95 -2.89 2.88 -10.45
CA VAL A 95 -4.10 3.01 -11.27
C VAL A 95 -3.88 4.05 -12.36
N LEU A 96 -3.28 5.19 -12.02
CA LEU A 96 -2.95 6.25 -12.98
C LEU A 96 -1.98 5.75 -14.06
N VAL A 97 -0.89 5.08 -13.66
CA VAL A 97 0.07 4.48 -14.60
C VAL A 97 -0.63 3.48 -15.54
N ALA A 98 -1.52 2.63 -15.02
CA ALA A 98 -2.27 1.70 -15.85
C ALA A 98 -3.21 2.40 -16.85
N PHE A 99 -3.86 3.50 -16.43
CA PHE A 99 -4.72 4.30 -17.32
C PHE A 99 -3.90 4.98 -18.42
N GLU A 100 -2.77 5.59 -18.09
CA GLU A 100 -1.86 6.22 -19.06
C GLU A 100 -1.33 5.20 -20.07
N LEU A 101 -0.87 4.03 -19.61
CA LEU A 101 -0.43 2.94 -20.49
C LEU A 101 -1.53 2.53 -21.48
N LEU A 102 -2.75 2.29 -20.99
CA LEU A 102 -3.88 1.92 -21.87
C LEU A 102 -4.30 3.04 -22.81
N HIS A 103 -4.20 4.29 -22.36
CA HIS A 103 -4.48 5.46 -23.19
C HIS A 103 -3.46 5.59 -24.32
N SER A 104 -2.16 5.53 -24.01
CA SER A 104 -1.09 5.57 -25.02
C SER A 104 -1.25 4.47 -26.05
N LEU A 105 -1.52 3.22 -25.63
CA LEU A 105 -1.77 2.11 -26.56
C LEU A 105 -2.95 2.37 -27.51
N LYS A 106 -4.01 3.02 -27.04
CA LYS A 106 -5.15 3.37 -27.90
C LYS A 106 -4.81 4.40 -28.96
N HIS A 107 -3.83 5.27 -28.70
CA HIS A 107 -3.40 6.34 -29.61
C HIS A 107 -2.24 5.92 -30.53
N LEU A 108 -1.48 4.88 -30.18
CA LEU A 108 -0.39 4.31 -31.01
C LEU A 108 -0.88 3.44 -32.20
N LYS A 109 -2.20 3.42 -32.47
CA LYS A 109 -2.84 2.58 -33.52
C LYS A 109 -2.39 2.87 -34.97
N GLN A 110 -1.59 3.91 -35.22
CA GLN A 110 -1.13 4.31 -36.56
C GLN A 110 0.34 3.96 -36.84
N GLU A 111 1.06 3.36 -35.90
CA GLU A 111 2.47 2.99 -36.08
C GLU A 111 2.64 1.59 -36.71
N LYS A 112 3.80 1.35 -37.35
CA LYS A 112 4.12 0.07 -38.01
C LYS A 112 4.47 -1.05 -37.02
N GLU A 113 4.72 -0.71 -35.75
CA GLU A 113 5.06 -1.65 -34.68
C GLU A 113 3.85 -1.92 -33.78
N GLY A 114 3.66 -3.18 -33.38
CA GLY A 114 2.56 -3.59 -32.52
C GLY A 114 2.95 -3.53 -31.05
N TYR A 115 2.20 -2.75 -30.26
CA TYR A 115 2.40 -2.64 -28.82
C TYR A 115 1.40 -3.50 -28.04
N ALA A 116 1.81 -4.05 -26.90
CA ALA A 116 0.96 -4.83 -26.01
C ALA A 116 1.26 -4.55 -24.53
N THR A 117 0.22 -4.54 -23.70
CA THR A 117 0.35 -4.53 -22.24
C THR A 117 0.13 -5.93 -21.69
N ILE A 118 1.00 -6.36 -20.78
CA ILE A 118 0.91 -7.67 -20.12
C ILE A 118 0.57 -7.47 -18.65
N LYS A 119 -0.52 -8.11 -18.19
CA LYS A 119 -0.86 -8.19 -16.77
C LYS A 119 -0.49 -9.58 -16.24
N LEU A 120 0.43 -9.62 -15.29
CA LEU A 120 0.86 -10.85 -14.64
C LEU A 120 0.14 -10.99 -13.29
N ASP A 121 -0.55 -12.11 -13.08
CA ASP A 121 -1.12 -12.47 -11.79
C ASP A 121 -0.39 -13.70 -11.25
N THR A 122 0.07 -13.60 -10.00
CA THR A 122 0.88 -14.63 -9.36
C THR A 122 -0.01 -15.50 -8.47
N SER A 123 -0.24 -16.74 -8.90
CA SER A 123 -1.08 -17.67 -8.14
C SER A 123 -0.41 -18.06 -6.82
N LYS A 124 -1.14 -17.95 -5.70
CA LYS A 124 -0.70 -18.42 -4.36
C LYS A 124 0.70 -17.89 -3.97
N VAL A 125 0.92 -16.59 -4.17
CA VAL A 125 2.22 -15.93 -3.92
C VAL A 125 2.90 -16.34 -2.63
N PHE A 126 2.17 -16.34 -1.52
CA PHE A 126 2.75 -16.63 -0.22
C PHE A 126 3.15 -18.11 -0.08
N ASP A 127 2.42 -19.04 -0.67
CA ASP A 127 2.72 -20.48 -0.57
C ASP A 127 3.92 -20.90 -1.45
N ARG A 128 4.35 -20.03 -2.37
CA ARG A 128 5.30 -20.38 -3.43
C ARG A 128 6.67 -19.70 -3.34
N VAL A 129 6.89 -18.83 -2.35
CA VAL A 129 8.20 -18.20 -2.16
C VAL A 129 9.24 -19.27 -1.80
N GLU A 130 10.25 -19.46 -2.65
CA GLU A 130 11.38 -20.33 -2.35
C GLU A 130 12.34 -19.62 -1.39
N TRP A 131 12.63 -20.23 -0.24
CA TRP A 131 13.45 -19.59 0.80
C TRP A 131 14.89 -19.36 0.36
N TYR A 132 15.46 -20.30 -0.40
CA TYR A 132 16.80 -20.16 -0.94
C TYR A 132 16.90 -18.97 -1.90
N PHE A 133 15.90 -18.79 -2.77
CA PHE A 133 15.83 -17.64 -3.66
C PHE A 133 15.72 -16.32 -2.89
N LEU A 134 14.86 -16.27 -1.87
CA LEU A 134 14.72 -15.09 -1.00
C LEU A 134 16.06 -14.75 -0.31
N GLN A 135 16.76 -15.76 0.20
CA GLN A 135 18.09 -15.61 0.81
C GLN A 135 19.07 -14.97 -0.19
N CYS A 136 19.18 -15.52 -1.39
CA CYS A 136 20.06 -15.01 -2.44
C CYS A 136 19.74 -13.57 -2.83
N ILE A 137 18.46 -13.22 -3.00
CA ILE A 137 18.06 -11.84 -3.33
C ILE A 137 18.46 -10.88 -2.20
N MET A 138 18.16 -11.23 -0.95
CA MET A 138 18.51 -10.36 0.17
C MET A 138 20.03 -10.15 0.26
N THR A 139 20.81 -11.20 0.08
CA THR A 139 22.28 -11.05 0.03
C THR A 139 22.73 -10.18 -1.15
N ALA A 140 22.16 -10.36 -2.34
CA ALA A 140 22.48 -9.56 -3.52
C ALA A 140 22.10 -8.08 -3.37
N MET A 141 21.04 -7.77 -2.60
CA MET A 141 20.64 -6.41 -2.24
C MET A 141 21.53 -5.78 -1.15
N GLY A 142 22.51 -6.52 -0.61
CA GLY A 142 23.43 -6.02 0.41
C GLY A 142 22.90 -6.09 1.84
N PHE A 143 21.86 -6.88 2.11
CA PHE A 143 21.43 -7.12 3.49
C PHE A 143 22.52 -7.87 4.28
N ASP A 144 22.73 -7.45 5.52
CA ASP A 144 23.69 -8.11 6.41
C ASP A 144 23.32 -9.58 6.64
N SER A 145 24.34 -10.45 6.61
CA SER A 145 24.17 -11.91 6.72
C SER A 145 23.45 -12.31 8.02
N THR A 146 23.62 -11.57 9.12
CA THR A 146 22.96 -11.83 10.40
C THR A 146 21.45 -11.64 10.28
N VAL A 147 21.03 -10.57 9.60
CA VAL A 147 19.61 -10.25 9.37
C VAL A 147 18.98 -11.29 8.44
N VAL A 148 19.69 -11.65 7.37
CA VAL A 148 19.24 -12.68 6.43
C VAL A 148 19.06 -14.01 7.15
N ASN A 149 20.05 -14.46 7.92
CA ASN A 149 19.99 -15.72 8.66
C ASN A 149 18.88 -15.72 9.72
N LEU A 150 18.65 -14.60 10.42
CA LEU A 150 17.55 -14.43 11.35
C LEU A 150 16.19 -14.61 10.64
N ILE A 151 16.00 -13.94 9.50
CA ILE A 151 14.76 -14.04 8.71
C ILE A 151 14.54 -15.45 8.19
N ILE A 152 15.58 -16.08 7.62
CA ILE A 152 15.51 -17.45 7.11
C ILE A 152 15.15 -18.42 8.25
N ARG A 153 15.80 -18.32 9.41
CA ARG A 153 15.45 -19.14 10.59
C ARG A 153 14.00 -18.93 11.03
N CYS A 154 13.51 -17.69 11.02
CA CYS A 154 12.14 -17.36 11.39
C CYS A 154 11.08 -17.97 10.46
N ILE A 155 11.36 -18.09 9.16
CA ILE A 155 10.42 -18.67 8.19
C ILE A 155 10.60 -20.18 8.02
N SER A 156 11.81 -20.72 8.21
CA SER A 156 12.10 -22.14 7.96
C SER A 156 11.79 -23.08 9.12
N THR A 157 11.83 -22.59 10.36
CA THR A 157 11.58 -23.40 11.58
C THR A 157 10.10 -23.56 11.92
N VAL A 158 9.19 -23.08 11.07
CA VAL A 158 7.76 -23.10 11.34
C VAL A 158 7.20 -24.51 11.22
N THR A 159 6.24 -24.85 12.08
CA THR A 159 5.36 -26.01 11.86
C THR A 159 3.91 -25.55 11.73
N TYR A 160 3.15 -26.21 10.84
CA TYR A 160 1.76 -25.90 10.59
C TYR A 160 0.85 -27.02 11.10
N SER A 161 -0.21 -26.63 11.81
CA SER A 161 -1.37 -27.48 12.08
C SER A 161 -2.62 -26.83 11.52
N PHE A 162 -3.69 -27.60 11.27
CA PHE A 162 -4.89 -27.09 10.60
C PHE A 162 -6.07 -27.07 11.57
N SER A 163 -6.77 -25.94 11.67
CA SER A 163 -8.04 -25.85 12.38
C SER A 163 -9.17 -26.22 11.42
N ILE A 164 -9.74 -27.41 11.61
CA ILE A 164 -10.84 -27.94 10.80
C ILE A 164 -12.03 -28.16 11.73
N ASN A 165 -13.13 -27.44 11.48
CA ASN A 165 -14.34 -27.50 12.30
C ASN A 165 -14.08 -27.28 13.81
N GLY A 166 -13.14 -26.39 14.14
CA GLY A 166 -12.77 -26.08 15.53
C GLY A 166 -11.76 -27.02 16.17
N ASN A 167 -11.39 -28.11 15.50
CA ASN A 167 -10.38 -29.05 15.99
C ASN A 167 -9.04 -28.84 15.28
N ILE A 168 -7.95 -28.84 16.05
CA ILE A 168 -6.59 -28.78 15.50
C ILE A 168 -6.19 -30.19 15.06
N GLN A 169 -5.83 -30.33 13.78
CA GLN A 169 -5.48 -31.61 13.18
C GLN A 169 -4.23 -31.50 12.33
N GLY A 170 -3.47 -32.60 12.32
CA GLY A 170 -2.27 -32.76 11.52
C GLY A 170 -1.11 -31.85 11.95
N GLN A 171 0.06 -32.18 11.43
CA GLN A 171 1.23 -31.34 11.52
C GLN A 171 2.03 -31.48 10.23
N VAL A 172 2.44 -30.36 9.65
CA VAL A 172 3.24 -30.31 8.42
C VAL A 172 4.37 -29.32 8.64
N MET A 173 5.57 -29.71 8.22
CA MET A 173 6.71 -28.81 8.12
C MET A 173 6.82 -28.35 6.66
N PRO A 174 6.67 -27.06 6.36
CA PRO A 174 6.84 -26.56 5.01
C PRO A 174 8.32 -26.59 4.61
N THR A 175 8.56 -26.63 3.30
CA THR A 175 9.90 -26.46 2.72
C THR A 175 10.07 -25.13 1.98
N ARG A 176 8.97 -24.39 1.86
CA ARG A 176 8.84 -23.13 1.11
C ARG A 176 7.62 -22.35 1.59
N GLY A 177 7.52 -21.11 1.14
CA GLY A 177 6.40 -20.22 1.37
C GLY A 177 6.51 -19.41 2.65
N ILE A 178 5.66 -18.40 2.77
CA ILE A 178 5.61 -17.42 3.86
C ILE A 178 4.17 -17.33 4.37
N ARG A 179 4.01 -16.94 5.63
CA ARG A 179 2.73 -17.04 6.35
C ARG A 179 1.76 -15.92 5.98
N GLN A 180 0.56 -16.26 5.53
CA GLN A 180 -0.51 -15.27 5.33
C GLN A 180 -1.06 -14.81 6.69
N GLY A 181 -0.79 -13.57 7.09
CA GLY A 181 -1.17 -13.01 8.40
C GLY A 181 -0.02 -12.79 9.37
N ASP A 182 1.20 -13.14 8.96
CA ASP A 182 2.44 -12.75 9.63
C ASP A 182 2.83 -11.32 9.20
N PRO A 183 3.13 -10.40 10.15
CA PRO A 183 3.59 -9.04 9.85
C PRO A 183 4.77 -8.95 8.87
N LEU A 184 5.67 -9.94 8.88
CA LEU A 184 6.89 -9.93 8.08
C LEU A 184 6.65 -10.35 6.62
N SER A 185 5.70 -11.25 6.38
CA SER A 185 5.47 -11.87 5.06
C SER A 185 5.25 -10.88 3.91
N PRO A 186 4.44 -9.80 4.04
CA PRO A 186 4.25 -8.85 2.93
C PRO A 186 5.57 -8.21 2.48
N TYR A 187 6.49 -7.95 3.41
CA TYR A 187 7.78 -7.32 3.13
C TYR A 187 8.76 -8.28 2.47
N LEU A 188 8.75 -9.55 2.87
CA LEU A 188 9.54 -10.58 2.19
C LEU A 188 9.03 -10.83 0.77
N PHE A 189 7.71 -10.75 0.57
CA PHE A 189 7.13 -10.89 -0.75
C PHE A 189 7.58 -9.78 -1.71
N ILE A 190 7.56 -8.50 -1.28
CA ILE A 190 8.02 -7.42 -2.15
C ILE A 190 9.52 -7.49 -2.46
N ILE A 191 10.35 -7.95 -1.51
CA ILE A 191 11.78 -8.20 -1.73
C ILE A 191 11.95 -9.29 -2.80
N CYS A 192 11.19 -10.39 -2.69
CA CYS A 192 11.21 -11.45 -3.69
C CYS A 192 10.77 -10.96 -5.07
N ALA A 193 9.71 -10.15 -5.14
CA ALA A 193 9.17 -9.61 -6.39
C ALA A 193 10.13 -8.61 -7.07
N GLU A 194 10.88 -7.84 -6.28
CA GLU A 194 11.88 -6.89 -6.78
C GLU A 194 12.96 -7.59 -7.62
N GLY A 195 13.30 -8.85 -7.32
CA GLY A 195 14.20 -9.63 -8.17
C GLY A 195 13.73 -9.73 -9.62
N LEU A 196 12.42 -9.92 -9.84
CA LEU A 196 11.84 -9.92 -11.17
C LEU A 196 11.87 -8.52 -11.80
N SER A 197 11.56 -7.48 -11.03
CA SER A 197 11.64 -6.09 -11.49
C SER A 197 13.04 -5.72 -11.97
N ARG A 198 14.09 -6.16 -11.28
CA ARG A 198 15.48 -5.93 -11.68
C ARG A 198 15.87 -6.66 -12.95
N LEU A 199 15.37 -7.87 -13.15
CA LEU A 199 15.60 -8.60 -14.41
C LEU A 199 14.98 -7.85 -15.60
N PHE A 200 13.76 -7.33 -15.45
CA PHE A 200 13.15 -6.52 -16.50
C PHE A 200 13.94 -5.24 -16.80
N GLN A 201 14.39 -4.53 -15.77
CA GLN A 201 15.21 -3.33 -15.94
C GLN A 201 16.56 -3.64 -16.60
N HIS A 202 17.15 -4.80 -16.31
CA HIS A 202 18.40 -5.22 -16.94
C HIS A 202 18.23 -5.48 -18.45
N GLU A 203 17.19 -6.23 -18.84
CA GLU A 203 16.89 -6.49 -20.26
C GLU A 203 16.53 -5.21 -21.02
N GLU A 204 15.89 -4.24 -20.35
CA GLU A 204 15.61 -2.91 -20.89
C GLU A 204 16.89 -2.13 -21.18
N GLN A 205 17.84 -2.13 -20.24
CA GLN A 205 19.15 -1.47 -20.41
C GLN A 205 19.98 -2.07 -21.55
N LEU A 206 19.83 -3.37 -21.80
CA LEU A 206 20.49 -4.05 -22.91
C LEU A 206 19.81 -3.80 -24.27
N GLY A 207 18.64 -3.14 -24.28
CA GLY A 207 17.86 -2.88 -25.49
C GLY A 207 17.22 -4.13 -26.10
N VAL A 208 17.18 -5.24 -25.35
CA VAL A 208 16.56 -6.51 -25.78
C VAL A 208 15.03 -6.44 -25.63
N MET A 209 14.54 -5.64 -24.68
CA MET A 209 13.14 -5.30 -24.53
C MET A 209 12.95 -3.80 -24.40
N ALA A 210 12.09 -3.19 -25.21
CA ALA A 210 11.59 -1.84 -24.97
C ALA A 210 10.41 -1.89 -23.99
N LEU A 211 10.73 -2.10 -22.70
CA LEU A 211 9.72 -2.11 -21.64
C LEU A 211 9.44 -0.66 -21.26
N HIS A 212 8.59 0.02 -22.03
CA HIS A 212 8.18 1.40 -21.73
C HIS A 212 7.35 1.43 -20.44
N CYS A 213 8.00 1.39 -19.28
CA CYS A 213 7.40 1.77 -18.01
C CYS A 213 7.42 3.29 -17.96
N SER A 214 6.54 3.92 -18.73
CA SER A 214 6.39 5.37 -18.73
C SER A 214 5.80 5.80 -17.40
N VAL A 215 6.64 6.08 -16.41
CA VAL A 215 6.34 7.14 -15.45
C VAL A 215 6.86 8.41 -16.09
N ALA A 216 6.02 9.06 -16.90
CA ALA A 216 6.30 10.40 -17.38
C ALA A 216 6.07 11.39 -16.23
N LEU A 217 6.99 11.44 -15.26
CA LEU A 217 7.11 12.65 -14.47
C LEU A 217 7.66 13.75 -15.40
N PRO A 218 7.11 14.97 -15.37
CA PRO A 218 7.65 16.08 -16.15
C PRO A 218 9.06 16.37 -15.65
N GLN A 219 10.08 15.95 -16.42
CA GLN A 219 11.46 16.34 -16.18
C GLN A 219 11.65 17.76 -16.72
N PRO A 220 11.98 18.78 -15.90
CA PRO A 220 12.53 20.01 -16.43
C PRO A 220 13.94 19.71 -16.97
N ASN A 221 14.09 19.78 -18.29
CA ASN A 221 15.33 19.45 -18.99
C ASN A 221 16.44 20.47 -18.66
N PRO A 222 17.56 20.10 -17.97
CA PRO A 222 18.56 21.07 -17.50
C PRO A 222 19.58 21.51 -18.56
N TRP A 223 19.52 20.98 -19.79
CA TRP A 223 20.57 21.19 -20.79
C TRP A 223 20.01 21.73 -22.11
N ARG A 224 19.56 22.99 -22.08
CA ARG A 224 19.45 23.82 -23.28
C ARG A 224 20.42 24.99 -23.14
N PRO A 225 21.42 25.15 -24.03
CA PRO A 225 22.34 26.28 -23.96
C PRO A 225 21.58 27.59 -24.20
N LEU A 226 21.54 28.46 -23.18
CA LEU A 226 21.11 29.85 -23.28
C LEU A 226 22.24 30.67 -23.90
N SER A 227 22.34 30.66 -25.24
CA SER A 227 23.23 31.56 -25.97
C SER A 227 22.45 32.34 -27.04
N SER A 228 21.56 33.21 -26.56
CA SER A 228 21.22 34.48 -27.24
C SER A 228 20.20 35.22 -26.39
N LEU A 229 20.66 36.15 -25.54
CA LEU A 229 19.95 37.39 -25.21
C LEU A 229 20.95 38.29 -24.46
N SER A 230 21.15 39.46 -25.05
CA SER A 230 22.08 40.53 -24.66
C SER A 230 21.76 41.15 -23.29
N PRO A 231 22.73 41.86 -22.66
CA PRO A 231 22.60 42.36 -21.30
C PRO A 231 22.00 43.77 -21.26
N ASN A 232 21.33 44.07 -20.14
CA ASN A 232 21.35 45.33 -19.35
C ASN A 232 19.96 45.71 -18.81
N PRO A 233 19.89 46.56 -17.76
CA PRO A 233 20.06 46.14 -16.38
C PRO A 233 18.88 46.66 -15.55
N SER A 234 18.94 46.51 -14.22
CA SER A 234 18.68 47.57 -13.24
C SER A 234 17.81 47.14 -12.05
N TYR A 235 18.33 47.48 -10.86
CA TYR A 235 17.68 47.64 -9.54
C TYR A 235 17.02 46.39 -8.94
N ALA A 236 17.05 46.12 -7.65
CA ALA A 236 17.75 46.59 -6.46
C ALA A 236 17.37 45.56 -5.40
N THR A 237 18.26 45.23 -4.46
CA THR A 237 17.86 44.50 -3.25
C THR A 237 16.99 45.40 -2.36
N PRO A 238 15.91 44.85 -1.76
CA PRO A 238 15.59 45.25 -0.40
C PRO A 238 15.38 44.08 0.55
N THR A 239 15.92 44.33 1.74
CA THR A 239 15.75 43.77 3.09
C THR A 239 14.32 43.29 3.41
N PRO A 240 14.14 42.25 4.24
CA PRO A 240 12.83 41.65 4.50
C PRO A 240 11.97 42.52 5.40
N THR A 241 10.85 43.01 4.87
CA THR A 241 9.78 43.63 5.64
C THR A 241 8.73 42.57 5.98
N LEU A 242 8.46 42.39 7.27
CA LEU A 242 7.36 41.57 7.78
C LEU A 242 6.02 42.04 7.19
N LEU A 243 5.35 41.17 6.43
CA LEU A 243 3.98 41.40 5.96
C LEU A 243 2.96 40.77 6.94
N PRO A 244 1.77 41.38 7.07
CA PRO A 244 0.76 41.02 8.06
C PRO A 244 0.02 39.74 7.67
N SER A 245 -0.57 39.08 8.67
CA SER A 245 -1.45 37.93 8.54
C SER A 245 -2.54 38.16 7.49
N LEU A 246 -2.39 37.52 6.32
CA LEU A 246 -3.41 37.45 5.29
C LEU A 246 -4.57 36.58 5.81
N THR A 247 -5.68 37.24 6.14
CA THR A 247 -6.99 36.61 6.20
C THR A 247 -7.30 35.94 4.86
N THR A 248 -7.48 34.62 4.89
CA THR A 248 -7.78 33.76 3.74
C THR A 248 -9.14 34.13 3.15
N SER A 249 -9.16 34.91 2.07
CA SER A 249 -10.32 35.02 1.20
C SER A 249 -10.32 33.82 0.26
N PHE A 250 -11.29 32.92 0.45
CA PHE A 250 -11.43 31.65 -0.25
C PHE A 250 -11.46 31.82 -1.79
N PHE A 251 -10.64 31.05 -2.49
CA PHE A 251 -10.90 30.72 -3.90
C PHE A 251 -12.20 29.90 -3.95
N GLN A 252 -13.22 30.39 -4.66
CA GLN A 252 -14.43 29.63 -4.92
C GLN A 252 -14.08 28.50 -5.90
N VAL A 253 -13.85 27.30 -5.38
CA VAL A 253 -13.52 26.12 -6.18
C VAL A 253 -14.79 25.65 -6.89
N VAL A 254 -14.79 25.72 -8.22
CA VAL A 254 -15.90 25.25 -9.06
C VAL A 254 -15.44 24.01 -9.83
N PRO A 255 -16.09 22.84 -9.63
CA PRO A 255 -15.79 21.64 -10.41
C PRO A 255 -15.99 21.88 -11.91
N GLN A 256 -15.29 21.12 -12.75
CA GLN A 256 -15.46 21.15 -14.21
C GLN A 256 -16.20 19.89 -14.68
N ALA A 257 -16.96 20.03 -15.76
CA ALA A 257 -17.74 18.95 -16.38
C ALA A 257 -18.75 18.30 -15.42
N ASP A 258 -18.82 16.96 -15.39
CA ASP A 258 -19.78 16.14 -14.67
C ASP A 258 -19.43 15.90 -13.18
N ARG A 259 -18.64 16.81 -12.58
CA ARG A 259 -18.06 16.61 -11.24
C ARG A 259 -18.76 17.44 -10.17
N VAL A 260 -18.74 16.91 -8.97
CA VAL A 260 -19.35 17.51 -7.78
C VAL A 260 -18.29 17.59 -6.67
N LEU A 261 -18.21 18.74 -5.99
CA LEU A 261 -17.37 18.92 -4.80
C LEU A 261 -18.20 18.59 -3.56
N VAL A 262 -17.73 17.63 -2.77
CA VAL A 262 -18.41 17.15 -1.58
C VAL A 262 -17.53 17.36 -0.35
N ARG A 263 -18.11 17.90 0.72
CA ARG A 263 -17.52 17.92 2.06
C ARG A 263 -17.93 16.66 2.80
N LEU A 264 -16.95 15.87 3.26
CA LEU A 264 -17.21 14.62 3.97
C LEU A 264 -17.72 14.88 5.38
N GLU A 265 -18.74 14.14 5.82
CA GLU A 265 -19.12 14.11 7.24
C GLU A 265 -18.08 13.28 8.03
N GLU A 266 -17.68 13.76 9.20
CA GLU A 266 -16.81 13.02 10.10
C GLU A 266 -17.59 11.87 10.75
N LEU A 267 -17.21 10.63 10.44
CA LEU A 267 -17.76 9.46 11.13
C LEU A 267 -17.32 9.49 12.61
N PRO A 268 -18.22 9.22 13.56
CA PRO A 268 -17.86 9.19 14.98
C PRO A 268 -16.81 8.11 15.26
N GLU A 269 -15.72 8.46 15.95
CA GLU A 269 -14.62 7.53 16.28
C GLU A 269 -15.03 6.40 17.26
N LYS A 270 -16.26 6.42 17.78
CA LYS A 270 -16.78 5.43 18.73
C LYS A 270 -18.18 4.98 18.33
N SER A 271 -18.41 3.67 18.29
CA SER A 271 -19.77 3.13 18.26
C SER A 271 -20.46 3.38 19.60
N ALA A 272 -21.80 3.39 19.61
CA ALA A 272 -22.64 3.60 20.81
C ALA A 272 -22.39 2.59 21.97
N GLY A 273 -21.50 1.61 21.79
CA GLY A 273 -21.06 0.64 22.80
C GLY A 273 -19.63 0.82 23.32
N GLY A 274 -18.94 1.93 23.01
CA GLY A 274 -17.62 2.26 23.59
C GLY A 274 -16.43 1.46 23.05
N VAL A 275 -16.61 0.68 21.97
CA VAL A 275 -15.51 -0.05 21.32
C VAL A 275 -14.79 0.88 20.35
N LEU A 276 -13.49 1.08 20.57
CA LEU A 276 -12.59 1.77 19.64
C LEU A 276 -12.34 0.87 18.43
N LEU A 277 -12.87 1.25 17.27
CA LEU A 277 -12.54 0.58 16.02
C LEU A 277 -11.18 1.09 15.52
N PRO A 278 -10.23 0.21 15.15
CA PRO A 278 -8.99 0.65 14.51
C PRO A 278 -9.31 1.35 13.19
N LYS A 279 -8.51 2.36 12.79
CA LYS A 279 -8.72 3.14 11.53
C LYS A 279 -8.89 2.28 10.27
N SER A 280 -8.37 1.05 10.27
CA SER A 280 -8.51 0.06 9.20
C SER A 280 -9.84 -0.72 9.21
N ALA A 281 -10.56 -0.74 10.33
CA ALA A 281 -11.89 -1.37 10.47
C ALA A 281 -13.04 -0.40 10.15
N VAL A 282 -12.82 0.91 10.30
CA VAL A 282 -13.81 1.96 9.94
C VAL A 282 -13.95 2.09 8.42
N LYS A 283 -12.94 1.65 7.64
CA LYS A 283 -12.93 1.70 6.17
C LYS A 283 -13.83 0.64 5.48
N PHE A 284 -14.72 0.00 6.23
CA PHE A 284 -15.60 -1.08 5.73
C PHE A 284 -17.03 -0.63 5.42
N GLU A 285 -17.37 0.64 5.63
CA GLU A 285 -18.56 1.24 5.02
C GLU A 285 -18.15 1.84 3.67
N ARG A 286 -18.43 1.12 2.58
CA ARG A 286 -18.10 1.53 1.18
C ARG A 286 -18.91 2.72 0.67
N TYR A 287 -19.67 3.35 1.55
CA TYR A 287 -20.59 4.42 1.25
C TYR A 287 -20.27 5.58 2.18
N LEU A 288 -19.80 6.67 1.61
CA LEU A 288 -19.51 7.91 2.31
C LEU A 288 -20.72 8.84 2.20
N MET A 289 -20.93 9.62 3.26
CA MET A 289 -21.91 10.70 3.27
C MET A 289 -21.19 12.03 3.29
N GLY A 290 -21.77 13.01 2.60
CA GLY A 290 -21.24 14.35 2.58
C GLY A 290 -22.22 15.36 2.01
N GLU A 291 -21.88 16.63 2.16
CA GLU A 291 -22.65 17.76 1.66
C GLU A 291 -22.03 18.28 0.35
N VAL A 292 -22.86 18.44 -0.68
CA VAL A 292 -22.42 19.02 -1.95
C VAL A 292 -22.19 20.52 -1.78
N LEU A 293 -20.96 20.97 -1.97
CA LEU A 293 -20.62 22.41 -1.87
C LEU A 293 -20.81 23.14 -3.19
N SER A 294 -20.53 22.48 -4.31
CA SER A 294 -20.60 23.06 -5.65
C SER A 294 -20.64 21.98 -6.72
N VAL A 295 -21.25 22.29 -7.86
CA VAL A 295 -21.42 21.38 -9.00
C VAL A 295 -20.76 21.94 -10.25
N GLY A 296 -20.27 21.06 -11.13
CA GLY A 296 -19.68 21.42 -12.40
C GLY A 296 -20.71 21.77 -13.47
N SER A 297 -20.24 22.27 -14.61
CA SER A 297 -21.07 22.78 -15.70
C SER A 297 -21.99 21.74 -16.33
N ASP A 298 -21.63 20.45 -16.26
CA ASP A 298 -22.32 19.37 -16.96
C ASP A 298 -23.08 18.44 -15.99
N VAL A 299 -23.28 18.88 -14.74
CA VAL A 299 -24.06 18.18 -13.72
C VAL A 299 -25.54 18.51 -13.89
N GLY A 300 -26.38 17.49 -14.05
CA GLY A 300 -27.79 17.67 -14.45
C GLY A 300 -28.78 17.67 -13.28
N GLU A 301 -28.65 16.74 -12.35
CA GLU A 301 -29.67 16.39 -11.36
C GLU A 301 -29.35 16.89 -9.95
N VAL A 302 -28.06 17.04 -9.63
CA VAL A 302 -27.60 17.39 -8.27
C VAL A 302 -27.31 18.88 -8.10
N LYS A 303 -27.64 19.44 -6.93
CA LYS A 303 -27.43 20.85 -6.57
C LYS A 303 -26.58 21.01 -5.31
N ALA A 304 -25.94 22.18 -5.17
CA ALA A 304 -25.25 22.56 -3.94
C ALA A 304 -26.23 22.61 -2.74
N GLY A 305 -25.74 22.19 -1.57
CA GLY A 305 -26.48 22.09 -0.31
C GLY A 305 -27.15 20.74 -0.05
N LEU A 306 -27.13 19.80 -1.01
CA LEU A 306 -27.71 18.48 -0.82
C LEU A 306 -26.75 17.54 -0.07
N LYS A 307 -27.31 16.72 0.82
CA LYS A 307 -26.58 15.58 1.38
C LYS A 307 -26.65 14.41 0.42
N VAL A 308 -25.51 13.79 0.16
CA VAL A 308 -25.39 12.70 -0.82
C VAL A 308 -24.68 11.51 -0.21
N LEU A 309 -25.14 10.33 -0.58
CA LEU A 309 -24.49 9.05 -0.32
C LEU A 309 -23.77 8.61 -1.60
N PHE A 310 -22.49 8.27 -1.51
CA PHE A 310 -21.70 7.91 -2.69
C PHE A 310 -20.61 6.89 -2.34
N SER A 311 -20.10 6.19 -3.35
CA SER A 311 -19.01 5.23 -3.13
C SER A 311 -17.64 5.90 -3.28
N ASP A 312 -16.70 5.58 -2.39
CA ASP A 312 -15.34 6.14 -2.38
C ASP A 312 -14.44 5.64 -3.51
N ILE A 313 -14.94 4.71 -4.35
CA ILE A 313 -14.16 4.00 -5.37
C ILE A 313 -13.56 4.95 -6.42
N ASN A 314 -14.19 6.10 -6.68
CA ASN A 314 -13.77 7.08 -7.68
C ASN A 314 -13.64 8.52 -7.15
N ALA A 315 -13.70 8.72 -5.83
CA ALA A 315 -13.63 10.05 -5.23
C ALA A 315 -12.18 10.52 -5.04
N PHE A 316 -11.87 11.76 -5.43
CA PHE A 316 -10.55 12.37 -5.30
C PHE A 316 -10.52 13.30 -4.08
N GLU A 317 -9.76 12.98 -3.04
CA GLU A 317 -9.59 13.87 -1.88
C GLU A 317 -8.86 15.16 -2.28
N VAL A 318 -9.31 16.29 -1.74
CA VAL A 318 -8.74 17.62 -1.97
C VAL A 318 -8.58 18.35 -0.65
N ASP A 319 -7.40 18.93 -0.45
CA ASP A 319 -7.13 19.84 0.67
C ASP A 319 -7.42 21.27 0.23
N LEU A 320 -8.42 21.89 0.88
CA LEU A 320 -8.82 23.28 0.63
C LEU A 320 -8.30 24.24 1.73
N GLY A 321 -7.34 23.81 2.54
CA GLY A 321 -6.79 24.61 3.64
C GLY A 321 -7.79 24.80 4.79
N SER A 322 -8.70 23.84 4.97
CA SER A 322 -9.73 23.84 6.02
C SER A 322 -9.64 22.57 6.85
N ASN A 323 -10.12 22.60 8.09
CA ASN A 323 -10.06 21.44 8.99
C ASN A 323 -10.96 20.27 8.54
N SER A 324 -11.82 20.45 7.55
CA SER A 324 -12.71 19.42 7.02
C SER A 324 -12.17 18.79 5.74
N LYS A 325 -12.45 17.49 5.56
CA LYS A 325 -12.05 16.74 4.35
C LYS A 325 -13.02 17.01 3.21
N HIS A 326 -12.47 17.22 2.02
CA HIS A 326 -13.24 17.45 0.81
C HIS A 326 -12.85 16.44 -0.27
N CYS A 327 -13.77 16.12 -1.17
CA CYS A 327 -13.48 15.29 -2.33
C CYS A 327 -14.27 15.70 -3.57
N PHE A 328 -13.73 15.41 -4.75
CA PHE A 328 -14.47 15.44 -6.01
C PHE A 328 -14.95 14.04 -6.39
N CYS A 329 -16.21 13.92 -6.81
CA CYS A 329 -16.77 12.70 -7.42
C CYS A 329 -17.53 13.06 -8.70
N LYS A 330 -17.74 12.09 -9.59
CA LYS A 330 -18.66 12.29 -10.73
C LYS A 330 -20.10 12.21 -10.24
N GLU A 331 -21.01 12.90 -10.92
CA GLU A 331 -22.45 12.77 -10.65
C GLU A 331 -22.92 11.31 -10.74
N SER A 332 -22.37 10.53 -11.68
CA SER A 332 -22.69 9.10 -11.84
C SER A 332 -22.27 8.20 -10.66
N ASP A 333 -21.41 8.69 -9.77
CA ASP A 333 -20.95 7.95 -8.59
C ASP A 333 -21.81 8.23 -7.34
N LEU A 334 -22.76 9.18 -7.44
CA LEU A 334 -23.73 9.49 -6.39
C LEU A 334 -24.83 8.42 -6.40
N LEU A 335 -25.07 7.79 -5.25
CA LEU A 335 -25.99 6.66 -5.11
C LEU A 335 -27.39 7.08 -4.65
N ALA A 336 -27.45 8.13 -3.82
CA ALA A 336 -28.70 8.70 -3.35
C ALA A 336 -28.48 10.14 -2.86
N VAL A 337 -29.52 10.95 -2.95
CA VAL A 337 -29.68 12.18 -2.15
C VAL A 337 -30.36 11.77 -0.84
N VAL A 338 -29.80 12.21 0.28
CA VAL A 338 -30.31 11.92 1.63
C VAL A 338 -31.11 13.14 2.11
N GLU A 339 -32.38 12.94 2.41
CA GLU A 339 -33.25 13.94 3.05
C GLU A 339 -32.93 14.10 4.54
#